data_AF-A0A7W9CA96-F1
#
_entry.id   AF-A0A7W9CA96-F1
#
_cell.length_a   1.000
_cell.length_b   1.000
_cell.length_c   1.000
_cell.angle_alpha   90.00
_cell.angle_beta   90.00
_cell.angle_gamma   90.00
#
_symmetry.space_group_name_H-M   'P 1'
#
loop_
_entity.id
_entity.type
_entity.pdbx_description
1 polymer ?
#
loop_
_entity_poly.entity_id
_entity_poly.type
_entity_poly.pdbx_seq_one_letter_code
_entity_poly.pdbx_strand_id
1 'polypeptide(L)'
;MPLSHDPLWPRAGSWPAFDGTAAAALLGVPTWRTSLSPTGAHATPRAVREALQRYSTTLMGPPPVDLADVLRIQDAGDIDEPDGEAGEAAVIERVRALAPAFVVALGGDNSLTYPVALGAQASGLITFDAHFDLRDGVSNGTPVRRLVEDAPARSATPTSRIDPRRIVQIGIADFANSSAYAWRATDWGIRVITLDDVRRRGIDDVVAEAVDVAGAGPGRVHLDIDVDVCDRSVAPGCPASIPGGLAAWELRSLTRAVASDARVVSADIAEVDATADAEDGRTVRLAALCVLELLAGLVGRSSA
;
A
#
# COMPACT_ATOMS: atom_id res chain seq x y z
N MET A 1 -24.15 -11.06 -8.24
CA MET A 1 -24.33 -12.07 -9.31
C MET A 1 -23.17 -13.03 -9.27
N PRO A 2 -23.39 -14.35 -9.41
CA PRO A 2 -22.29 -15.29 -9.60
C PRO A 2 -21.48 -14.90 -10.84
N LEU A 3 -20.15 -14.92 -10.73
CA LEU A 3 -19.27 -14.66 -11.87
C LEU A 3 -19.37 -15.83 -12.86
N SER A 4 -19.24 -15.55 -14.16
CA SER A 4 -19.19 -16.61 -15.17
C SER A 4 -17.96 -17.50 -14.95
N HIS A 5 -18.10 -18.80 -15.16
CA HIS A 5 -16.97 -19.73 -15.14
C HIS A 5 -16.54 -20.01 -16.58
N ASP A 6 -15.33 -19.57 -16.94
CA ASP A 6 -14.69 -19.85 -18.22
C ASP A 6 -13.31 -20.48 -17.93
N PRO A 7 -13.06 -21.75 -18.31
CA PRO A 7 -11.77 -22.41 -18.10
C PRO A 7 -10.58 -21.69 -18.74
N LEU A 8 -10.80 -20.84 -19.76
CA LEU A 8 -9.75 -20.04 -20.40
C LEU A 8 -9.59 -18.65 -19.76
N TRP A 9 -10.32 -18.37 -18.68
CA TRP A 9 -10.22 -17.15 -17.88
C TRP A 9 -9.90 -17.50 -16.42
N PRO A 10 -8.64 -17.87 -16.09
CA PRO A 10 -8.24 -18.05 -14.71
C PRO A 10 -8.44 -16.73 -13.95
N ARG A 11 -9.19 -16.76 -12.85
CA ARG A 11 -9.53 -15.58 -12.04
C ARG A 11 -8.47 -15.36 -10.97
N ALA A 12 -8.08 -14.11 -10.75
CA ALA A 12 -7.24 -13.74 -9.61
C ALA A 12 -8.00 -13.88 -8.27
N GLY A 13 -7.26 -13.90 -7.16
CA GLY A 13 -7.83 -13.90 -5.80
C GLY A 13 -8.30 -15.26 -5.29
N SER A 14 -8.30 -16.33 -6.10
CA SER A 14 -8.54 -17.71 -5.64
C SER A 14 -7.23 -18.39 -5.18
N TRP A 15 -6.44 -17.70 -4.38
CA TRP A 15 -5.14 -18.19 -3.91
C TRP A 15 -5.28 -19.09 -2.68
N PRO A 16 -4.43 -20.12 -2.52
CA PRO A 16 -4.47 -21.01 -1.37
C PRO A 16 -4.09 -20.28 -0.07
N ALA A 17 -4.50 -20.85 1.06
CA ALA A 17 -4.10 -20.35 2.37
C ALA A 17 -2.57 -20.39 2.55
N PHE A 18 -2.05 -19.45 3.34
CA PHE A 18 -0.62 -19.39 3.63
C PHE A 18 -0.12 -20.62 4.38
N ASP A 19 0.92 -21.28 3.85
CA ASP A 19 1.48 -22.53 4.39
C ASP A 19 2.97 -22.41 4.80
N GLY A 20 3.51 -21.18 4.81
CA GLY A 20 4.90 -20.90 5.16
C GLY A 20 5.84 -20.71 3.98
N THR A 21 5.39 -20.95 2.74
CA THR A 21 6.23 -20.78 1.54
C THR A 21 5.48 -20.05 0.43
N ALA A 22 5.71 -18.74 0.28
CA ALA A 22 5.11 -17.93 -0.79
C ALA A 22 6.11 -16.90 -1.33
N ALA A 23 5.96 -16.55 -2.61
CA ALA A 23 6.61 -15.37 -3.18
C ALA A 23 5.90 -14.09 -2.72
N ALA A 24 4.57 -14.12 -2.61
CA ALA A 24 3.76 -13.04 -2.10
C ALA A 24 2.62 -13.57 -1.21
N ALA A 25 2.30 -12.84 -0.15
CA ALA A 25 1.23 -13.15 0.78
C ALA A 25 0.28 -11.95 0.93
N LEU A 26 -1.02 -12.17 0.71
CA LEU A 26 -2.05 -11.17 1.01
C LEU A 26 -2.44 -11.25 2.48
N LEU A 27 -2.56 -10.12 3.16
CA LEU A 27 -3.01 -10.06 4.56
C LEU A 27 -4.06 -8.96 4.72
N GLY A 28 -5.24 -9.26 5.22
CA GLY A 28 -6.21 -8.23 5.58
C GLY A 28 -5.88 -7.60 6.93
N VAL A 29 -5.84 -6.28 6.98
CA VAL A 29 -5.62 -5.48 8.20
C VAL A 29 -6.76 -4.45 8.28
N PRO A 30 -7.96 -4.86 8.76
CA PRO A 30 -9.18 -4.06 8.71
C PRO A 30 -9.23 -2.94 9.77
N THR A 31 -8.22 -2.06 9.85
CA THR A 31 -8.18 -0.89 10.74
C THR A 31 -9.22 0.15 10.34
N TRP A 32 -9.76 0.88 11.31
CA TRP A 32 -10.74 1.95 11.04
C TRP A 32 -11.01 2.89 12.21
N ARG A 33 -10.66 2.47 13.44
CA ARG A 33 -11.08 3.20 14.67
C ARG A 33 -10.36 4.53 14.85
N THR A 34 -9.22 4.67 14.20
CA THR A 34 -8.36 5.86 14.23
C THR A 34 -8.67 6.86 13.12
N SER A 35 -9.63 6.55 12.26
CA SER A 35 -10.06 7.44 11.19
C SER A 35 -10.66 8.73 11.74
N LEU A 36 -10.19 9.86 11.22
CA LEU A 36 -10.72 11.18 11.59
C LEU A 36 -12.12 11.42 11.02
N SER A 37 -12.46 10.78 9.90
CA SER A 37 -13.76 10.83 9.26
C SER A 37 -14.53 9.53 9.51
N PRO A 38 -15.88 9.56 9.54
CA PRO A 38 -16.67 8.32 9.54
C PRO A 38 -16.28 7.44 8.35
N THR A 39 -16.03 6.15 8.60
CA THR A 39 -15.57 5.22 7.57
C THR A 39 -16.06 3.79 7.81
N GLY A 40 -16.27 3.06 6.72
CA GLY A 40 -16.45 1.61 6.66
C GLY A 40 -15.20 0.86 6.19
N ALA A 41 -14.00 1.44 6.31
CA ALA A 41 -12.76 0.88 5.76
C ALA A 41 -12.42 -0.55 6.23
N HIS A 42 -12.88 -0.98 7.42
CA HIS A 42 -12.74 -2.37 7.88
C HIS A 42 -13.37 -3.41 6.93
N ALA A 43 -14.32 -3.03 6.07
CA ALA A 43 -14.94 -3.91 5.08
C ALA A 43 -14.08 -4.10 3.81
N THR A 44 -13.05 -3.27 3.62
CA THR A 44 -12.23 -3.20 2.41
C THR A 44 -11.44 -4.47 2.11
N PRO A 45 -10.80 -5.16 3.08
CA PRO A 45 -10.02 -6.37 2.76
C PRO A 45 -10.86 -7.45 2.09
N ARG A 46 -12.11 -7.64 2.55
CA ARG A 46 -13.04 -8.58 1.91
C ARG A 46 -13.49 -8.08 0.53
N ALA A 47 -13.84 -6.80 0.40
CA ALA A 47 -14.30 -6.22 -0.85
C ALA A 47 -13.23 -6.30 -1.96
N VAL A 48 -11.96 -6.05 -1.62
CA VAL A 48 -10.83 -6.17 -2.56
C VAL A 48 -10.64 -7.62 -3.01
N ARG A 49 -10.73 -8.61 -2.10
CA ARG A 49 -10.69 -10.03 -2.46
C ARG A 49 -11.82 -10.44 -3.41
N GLU A 50 -13.05 -9.96 -3.16
CA GLU A 50 -14.18 -10.19 -4.05
C GLU A 50 -13.97 -9.51 -5.43
N ALA A 51 -13.37 -8.31 -5.45
CA ALA A 51 -13.07 -7.59 -6.69
C ALA A 51 -11.94 -8.23 -7.51
N LEU A 52 -10.93 -8.82 -6.86
CA LEU A 52 -9.84 -9.54 -7.53
C LEU A 52 -10.36 -10.63 -8.47
N GLN A 53 -11.41 -11.34 -8.08
CA GLN A 53 -12.02 -12.41 -8.89
C GLN A 53 -12.58 -11.92 -10.24
N ARG A 54 -12.72 -10.60 -10.44
CA ARG A 54 -13.17 -10.01 -11.70
C ARG A 54 -12.07 -9.92 -12.75
N TYR A 55 -10.81 -10.14 -12.39
CA TYR A 55 -9.65 -9.98 -13.26
C TYR A 55 -8.95 -11.32 -13.51
N SER A 56 -8.24 -11.41 -14.63
CA SER A 56 -7.29 -12.49 -14.91
C SER A 56 -5.92 -12.19 -14.31
N THR A 57 -5.10 -13.22 -14.15
CA THR A 57 -3.70 -13.12 -13.69
C THR A 57 -2.70 -12.89 -14.83
N THR A 58 -3.15 -12.69 -16.06
CA THR A 58 -2.26 -12.59 -17.23
C THR A 58 -1.72 -11.17 -17.46
N LEU A 59 -0.40 -11.07 -17.57
CA LEU A 59 0.31 -9.90 -18.10
C LEU A 59 0.48 -10.04 -19.61
N MET A 60 0.11 -8.98 -20.34
CA MET A 60 0.29 -8.91 -21.78
C MET A 60 1.73 -8.48 -22.12
N GLY A 61 2.34 -9.16 -23.08
CA GLY A 61 3.69 -8.90 -23.58
C GLY A 61 4.08 -9.95 -24.62
N PRO A 62 5.25 -9.81 -25.27
CA PRO A 62 5.83 -10.90 -26.07
C PRO A 62 6.95 -11.62 -25.27
N PRO A 63 6.70 -12.79 -24.64
CA PRO A 63 5.44 -13.54 -24.55
C PRO A 63 4.52 -13.07 -23.40
N PRO A 64 3.23 -13.45 -23.41
CA PRO A 64 2.35 -13.24 -22.27
C PRO A 64 2.80 -14.12 -21.09
N VAL A 65 2.56 -13.64 -19.86
CA VAL A 65 2.93 -14.35 -18.62
C VAL A 65 1.70 -14.42 -17.73
N ASP A 66 1.36 -15.61 -17.23
CA ASP A 66 0.37 -15.76 -16.17
C ASP A 66 1.06 -15.69 -14.80
N LEU A 67 0.66 -14.74 -13.94
CA LEU A 67 1.21 -14.60 -12.60
C LEU A 67 1.08 -15.89 -11.77
N ALA A 68 0.02 -16.68 -11.98
CA ALA A 68 -0.20 -17.93 -11.25
C ALA A 68 0.81 -19.02 -11.62
N ASP A 69 1.41 -18.96 -12.80
CA ASP A 69 2.40 -19.94 -13.27
C ASP A 69 3.81 -19.60 -12.75
N VAL A 70 4.09 -18.32 -12.47
CA VAL A 70 5.44 -17.85 -12.13
C VAL A 70 5.59 -17.38 -10.68
N LEU A 71 4.49 -17.13 -9.96
CA LEU A 71 4.50 -16.75 -8.55
C LEU A 71 3.65 -17.70 -7.71
N ARG A 72 4.22 -18.14 -6.58
CA ARG A 72 3.44 -18.76 -5.51
C ARG A 72 2.81 -17.68 -4.64
N ILE A 73 1.53 -17.40 -4.89
CA ILE A 73 0.75 -16.39 -4.17
C ILE A 73 -0.17 -17.11 -3.17
N GLN A 74 -0.23 -16.60 -1.95
CA GLN A 74 -1.07 -17.16 -0.88
C GLN A 74 -1.87 -16.08 -0.15
N ASP A 75 -3.01 -16.46 0.42
CA ASP A 75 -3.82 -15.59 1.29
C ASP A 75 -3.55 -15.97 2.76
N ALA A 76 -3.09 -15.00 3.54
CA ALA A 76 -2.76 -15.13 4.95
C ALA A 76 -3.95 -14.88 5.88
N GLY A 77 -5.14 -14.63 5.33
CA GLY A 77 -6.35 -14.31 6.07
C GLY A 77 -6.38 -12.86 6.56
N ASP A 78 -7.16 -12.61 7.59
CA ASP A 78 -7.32 -11.29 8.20
C ASP A 78 -6.77 -11.28 9.63
N ILE A 79 -6.25 -10.13 10.07
CA ILE A 79 -6.02 -9.85 11.48
C ILE A 79 -7.34 -9.52 12.15
N ASP A 80 -7.67 -10.26 13.21
CA ASP A 80 -8.79 -9.92 14.09
C ASP A 80 -8.40 -8.73 14.97
N GLU A 81 -9.26 -7.72 15.05
CA GLU A 81 -9.09 -6.54 15.92
C GLU A 81 -7.70 -5.83 15.78
N PRO A 82 -7.36 -5.30 14.58
CA PRO A 82 -6.02 -4.74 14.31
C PRO A 82 -5.76 -3.37 14.95
N ASP A 83 -6.78 -2.67 15.45
CA ASP A 83 -6.64 -1.34 16.03
C ASP A 83 -6.08 -1.36 17.47
N GLY A 84 -5.42 -0.27 17.86
CA GLY A 84 -4.89 -0.06 19.21
C GLY A 84 -3.61 -0.86 19.49
N GLU A 85 -2.97 -0.61 20.64
CA GLU A 85 -1.61 -1.12 20.92
C GLU A 85 -1.48 -2.66 20.80
N ALA A 86 -2.52 -3.41 21.17
CA ALA A 86 -2.52 -4.87 21.07
C ALA A 86 -2.71 -5.35 19.62
N GLY A 87 -3.61 -4.72 18.87
CA GLY A 87 -3.81 -4.99 17.46
C GLY A 87 -2.58 -4.65 16.63
N GLU A 88 -1.97 -3.49 16.87
CA GLU A 88 -0.71 -3.07 16.25
C GLU A 88 0.40 -4.12 16.49
N ALA A 89 0.53 -4.64 17.72
CA ALA A 89 1.49 -5.68 18.03
C ALA A 89 1.20 -7.00 17.27
N ALA A 90 -0.07 -7.41 17.17
CA ALA A 90 -0.47 -8.59 16.43
C ALA A 90 -0.20 -8.46 14.92
N VAL A 91 -0.44 -7.28 14.34
CA VAL A 91 -0.10 -6.97 12.94
C VAL A 91 1.41 -7.07 12.72
N ILE A 92 2.24 -6.46 13.61
CA ILE A 92 3.71 -6.53 13.52
C ILE A 92 4.18 -7.99 13.53
N GLU A 93 3.69 -8.80 14.47
CA GLU A 93 4.06 -10.21 14.61
C GLU A 93 3.63 -11.04 13.40
N ARG A 94 2.41 -10.82 12.88
CA ARG A 94 1.92 -11.54 11.72
C ARG A 94 2.73 -11.21 10.47
N VAL A 95 2.98 -9.93 10.20
CA VAL A 95 3.79 -9.50 9.04
C VAL A 95 5.20 -10.06 9.14
N ARG A 96 5.81 -10.04 10.34
CA ARG A 96 7.12 -10.66 10.59
C ARG A 96 7.12 -12.16 10.27
N ALA A 97 6.05 -12.88 10.61
CA ALA A 97 5.92 -14.32 10.36
C ALA A 97 5.68 -14.70 8.90
N LEU A 98 5.30 -13.74 8.04
CA LEU A 98 5.12 -13.97 6.60
C LEU A 98 6.44 -13.86 5.81
N ALA A 99 7.49 -13.29 6.40
CA ALA A 99 8.80 -13.24 5.76
C ALA A 99 9.32 -14.67 5.43
N PRO A 100 9.99 -14.87 4.27
CA PRO A 100 10.49 -13.85 3.34
C PRO A 100 9.51 -13.44 2.23
N ALA A 101 8.22 -13.82 2.30
CA ALA A 101 7.25 -13.44 1.27
C ALA A 101 7.09 -11.91 1.18
N PHE A 102 6.82 -11.42 -0.03
CA PHE A 102 6.38 -10.04 -0.21
C PHE A 102 4.96 -9.89 0.36
N VAL A 103 4.80 -9.05 1.38
CA VAL A 103 3.50 -8.86 2.04
C VAL A 103 2.72 -7.78 1.30
N VAL A 104 1.51 -8.12 0.85
CA VAL A 104 0.49 -7.18 0.36
C VAL A 104 -0.57 -7.05 1.44
N ALA A 105 -0.51 -6.01 2.25
CA ALA A 105 -1.53 -5.77 3.26
C ALA A 105 -2.71 -5.02 2.63
N LEU A 106 -3.91 -5.57 2.78
CA LEU A 106 -5.15 -4.93 2.38
C LEU A 106 -5.69 -4.21 3.59
N GLY A 107 -5.66 -2.89 3.56
CA GLY A 107 -6.04 -2.10 4.71
C GLY A 107 -7.52 -1.84 4.84
N GLY A 108 -7.82 -1.24 5.99
CA GLY A 108 -8.82 -0.20 6.08
C GLY A 108 -8.14 1.18 6.07
N ASP A 109 -8.16 1.91 7.17
CA ASP A 109 -7.57 3.26 7.25
C ASP A 109 -6.03 3.28 7.25
N ASN A 110 -5.39 4.41 6.96
CA ASN A 110 -3.93 4.53 6.80
C ASN A 110 -3.13 4.28 8.09
N SER A 111 -3.79 4.06 9.24
CA SER A 111 -3.09 3.71 10.47
C SER A 111 -2.37 2.35 10.38
N LEU A 112 -2.77 1.46 9.47
CA LEU A 112 -2.14 0.15 9.28
C LEU A 112 -0.67 0.23 8.85
N THR A 113 -0.29 1.32 8.17
CA THR A 113 1.03 1.51 7.59
C THR A 113 2.10 1.45 8.68
N TYR A 114 1.79 1.99 9.87
CA TYR A 114 2.69 1.93 11.01
C TYR A 114 3.06 0.49 11.41
N PRO A 115 2.13 -0.38 11.85
CA PRO A 115 2.50 -1.74 12.24
C PRO A 115 2.94 -2.63 11.06
N VAL A 116 2.42 -2.42 9.83
CA VAL A 116 2.83 -3.22 8.66
C VAL A 116 4.30 -2.93 8.30
N ALA A 117 4.70 -1.67 8.21
CA ALA A 117 6.10 -1.30 7.91
C ALA A 117 7.07 -1.84 8.97
N LEU A 118 6.72 -1.74 10.26
CA LEU A 118 7.54 -2.25 11.36
C LEU A 118 7.66 -3.79 11.34
N GLY A 119 6.55 -4.49 11.08
CA GLY A 119 6.53 -5.94 10.90
C GLY A 119 7.31 -6.41 9.68
N ALA A 120 7.37 -5.59 8.62
CA ALA A 120 8.19 -5.85 7.43
C ALA A 120 9.68 -5.54 7.63
N GLN A 121 10.06 -5.00 8.81
CA GLN A 121 11.42 -4.55 9.10
C GLN A 121 11.86 -3.41 8.16
N ALA A 122 10.92 -2.55 7.77
CA ALA A 122 11.20 -1.44 6.89
C ALA A 122 12.19 -0.46 7.54
N SER A 123 13.07 0.05 6.70
CA SER A 123 14.11 1.04 7.05
C SER A 123 14.06 2.25 6.11
N GLY A 124 13.20 2.20 5.10
CA GLY A 124 12.79 3.30 4.26
C GLY A 124 11.30 3.14 3.91
N LEU A 125 10.67 4.24 3.51
CA LEU A 125 9.25 4.32 3.21
C LEU A 125 9.06 5.08 1.90
N ILE A 126 8.19 4.57 1.04
CA ILE A 126 7.64 5.32 -0.09
C ILE A 126 6.13 5.39 0.17
N THR A 127 5.55 6.59 0.13
CA THR A 127 4.10 6.77 0.18
C THR A 127 3.58 7.30 -1.16
N PHE A 128 2.45 6.77 -1.61
CA PHE A 128 1.60 7.45 -2.58
C PHE A 128 0.45 8.08 -1.80
N ASP A 129 0.46 9.40 -1.66
CA ASP A 129 -0.48 10.08 -0.76
C ASP A 129 -0.65 11.54 -1.19
N ALA A 130 -1.87 12.07 -1.08
CA ALA A 130 -2.11 13.51 -1.21
C ALA A 130 -1.65 14.29 0.05
N HIS A 131 -1.53 13.61 1.19
CA HIS A 131 -1.31 14.13 2.52
C HIS A 131 0.08 13.76 3.09
N PHE A 132 0.52 14.54 4.10
CA PHE A 132 1.81 14.28 4.75
C PHE A 132 1.78 13.17 5.80
N ASP A 133 0.64 12.95 6.44
CA ASP A 133 0.50 11.98 7.54
C ASP A 133 1.48 12.16 8.71
N LEU A 134 1.76 13.44 8.97
CA LEU A 134 2.64 13.92 10.02
C LEU A 134 1.89 14.52 11.23
N ARG A 135 0.59 14.25 11.40
CA ARG A 135 -0.20 14.86 12.48
C ARG A 135 0.29 14.40 13.86
N ASP A 136 0.08 15.25 14.86
CA ASP A 136 0.32 14.88 16.25
C ASP A 136 -0.81 13.97 16.77
N GLY A 137 -0.52 13.13 17.76
CA GLY A 137 -1.48 12.16 18.31
C GLY A 137 -1.47 10.81 17.60
N VAL A 138 -2.58 10.08 17.68
CA VAL A 138 -2.77 8.76 17.05
C VAL A 138 -4.07 8.81 16.24
N SER A 139 -3.92 8.84 14.92
CA SER A 139 -5.01 8.75 13.94
C SER A 139 -4.51 8.13 12.63
N ASN A 140 -5.40 7.92 11.67
CA ASN A 140 -5.02 7.51 10.31
C ASN A 140 -4.08 8.52 9.63
N GLY A 141 -4.09 9.81 10.01
CA GLY A 141 -3.16 10.82 9.47
C GLY A 141 -1.83 10.96 10.25
N THR A 142 -1.38 9.90 10.93
CA THR A 142 -0.14 9.89 11.73
C THR A 142 0.91 8.80 11.40
N PRO A 143 0.71 7.82 10.50
CA PRO A 143 1.62 6.68 10.39
C PRO A 143 3.06 7.09 10.07
N VAL A 144 3.27 8.09 9.21
CA VAL A 144 4.61 8.58 8.84
C VAL A 144 5.32 9.20 10.04
N ARG A 145 4.64 10.06 10.83
CA ARG A 145 5.20 10.60 12.08
C ARG A 145 5.60 9.48 13.03
N ARG A 146 4.69 8.52 13.24
CA ARG A 146 4.91 7.42 14.19
C ARG A 146 6.08 6.54 13.79
N LEU A 147 6.28 6.27 12.49
CA LEU A 147 7.44 5.52 12.01
C LEU A 147 8.78 6.22 12.29
N VAL A 148 8.79 7.54 12.39
CA VAL A 148 9.98 8.34 12.74
C VAL A 148 10.18 8.44 14.25
N GLU A 149 9.10 8.63 15.02
CA GLU A 149 9.18 9.05 16.43
C GLU A 149 8.84 7.98 17.46
N ASP A 150 8.02 6.97 17.11
CA ASP A 150 7.47 6.06 18.10
C ASP A 150 8.35 4.80 18.26
N ALA A 151 8.09 4.04 19.32
CA ALA A 151 8.55 2.67 19.45
C ALA A 151 7.36 1.86 20.02
N PRO A 152 6.92 0.76 19.37
CA PRO A 152 5.73 0.04 19.78
C PRO A 152 5.97 -0.66 21.13
N ALA A 153 5.35 -0.13 22.20
CA ALA A 153 5.62 -0.58 23.58
C ALA A 153 5.17 -2.02 23.88
N ARG A 154 4.17 -2.54 23.16
CA ARG A 154 3.60 -3.88 23.37
C ARG A 154 4.09 -4.95 22.40
N SER A 155 4.89 -4.59 21.40
CA SER A 155 5.41 -5.59 20.47
C SER A 155 6.57 -6.35 21.12
N ALA A 156 6.45 -7.68 21.20
CA ALA A 156 7.58 -8.54 21.61
C ALA A 156 8.63 -8.65 20.49
N THR A 157 8.26 -8.28 19.27
CA THR A 157 9.15 -8.29 18.10
C THR A 157 10.00 -7.02 18.10
N PRO A 158 11.34 -7.12 18.01
CA PRO A 158 12.19 -5.95 17.84
C PRO A 158 11.84 -5.18 16.56
N THR A 159 11.72 -3.86 16.70
CA THR A 159 11.42 -2.91 15.63
C THR A 159 12.38 -1.73 15.70
N SER A 160 12.49 -1.00 14.60
CA SER A 160 13.34 0.18 14.49
C SER A 160 12.56 1.30 13.85
N ARG A 161 12.79 2.53 14.32
CA ARG A 161 12.32 3.75 13.66
C ARG A 161 12.96 3.87 12.28
N ILE A 162 12.26 4.56 11.39
CA ILE A 162 12.77 4.92 10.05
C ILE A 162 13.50 6.25 10.15
N ASP A 163 14.70 6.32 9.55
CA ASP A 163 15.38 7.60 9.34
C ASP A 163 14.54 8.44 8.37
N PRO A 164 14.06 9.64 8.74
CA PRO A 164 13.17 10.42 7.90
C PRO A 164 13.78 10.78 6.53
N ARG A 165 15.11 10.79 6.42
CA ARG A 165 15.82 11.01 5.14
C ARG A 165 15.70 9.84 4.16
N ARG A 166 15.09 8.74 4.59
CA ARG A 166 14.76 7.55 3.79
C ARG A 166 13.25 7.41 3.58
N ILE A 167 12.50 8.51 3.77
CA ILE A 167 11.08 8.60 3.48
C ILE A 167 10.91 9.45 2.22
N VAL A 168 10.14 8.93 1.27
CA VAL A 168 9.75 9.63 0.04
C VAL A 168 8.24 9.66 -0.04
N GLN A 169 7.65 10.84 -0.18
CA GLN A 169 6.20 11.01 -0.33
C GLN A 169 5.89 11.51 -1.72
N ILE A 170 5.08 10.76 -2.46
CA ILE A 170 4.79 10.99 -3.88
C ILE A 170 3.31 11.31 -4.03
N GLY A 171 3.02 12.40 -4.72
CA GLY A 171 1.63 12.81 -4.98
C GLY A 171 1.10 13.88 -4.02
N ILE A 172 1.94 14.42 -3.13
CA ILE A 172 1.56 15.49 -2.20
C ILE A 172 0.87 16.61 -2.96
N ALA A 173 -0.36 16.91 -2.53
CA ALA A 173 -1.25 17.81 -3.23
C ALA A 173 -1.31 19.19 -2.56
N ASP A 174 -1.39 20.21 -3.40
CA ASP A 174 -1.70 21.57 -2.96
C ASP A 174 -3.08 21.60 -2.31
N PHE A 175 -3.24 22.43 -1.27
CA PHE A 175 -4.48 22.62 -0.51
C PHE A 175 -5.01 21.39 0.29
N ALA A 176 -4.36 20.23 0.21
CA ALA A 176 -4.65 19.07 1.06
C ALA A 176 -3.93 19.14 2.43
N ASN A 177 -2.93 20.01 2.54
CA ASN A 177 -1.96 20.00 3.64
C ASN A 177 -1.83 21.34 4.37
N SER A 178 -1.26 21.31 5.58
CA SER A 178 -0.89 22.51 6.33
C SER A 178 0.57 22.89 6.09
N SER A 179 0.87 24.20 6.11
CA SER A 179 2.25 24.68 6.02
C SER A 179 3.12 24.20 7.18
N ALA A 180 2.54 23.99 8.37
CA ALA A 180 3.26 23.46 9.53
C ALA A 180 3.79 22.04 9.28
N TYR A 181 2.99 21.17 8.66
CA TYR A 181 3.42 19.80 8.31
C TYR A 181 4.39 19.78 7.12
N ALA A 182 4.24 20.71 6.16
CA ALA A 182 5.23 20.88 5.09
C ALA A 182 6.61 21.29 5.63
N TRP A 183 6.65 22.24 6.59
CA TRP A 183 7.89 22.62 7.25
C TRP A 183 8.47 21.47 8.08
N ARG A 184 7.64 20.71 8.81
CA ARG A 184 8.09 19.51 9.53
C ARG A 184 8.73 18.48 8.60
N ALA A 185 8.11 18.17 7.47
CA ALA A 185 8.67 17.25 6.47
C ALA A 185 10.05 17.75 5.97
N THR A 186 10.15 19.05 5.70
CA THR A 186 11.39 19.71 5.28
C THR A 186 12.49 19.63 6.35
N ASP A 187 12.16 19.97 7.60
CA ASP A 187 13.10 19.97 8.73
C ASP A 187 13.62 18.57 9.05
N TRP A 188 12.80 17.53 8.80
CA TRP A 188 13.19 16.14 8.96
C TRP A 188 13.96 15.57 7.76
N GLY A 189 14.01 16.31 6.65
CA GLY A 189 14.65 15.87 5.42
C GLY A 189 13.86 14.79 4.66
N ILE A 190 12.53 14.72 4.85
CA ILE A 190 11.65 13.86 4.05
C ILE A 190 11.67 14.34 2.61
N ARG A 191 11.83 13.43 1.65
CA ARG A 191 11.80 13.77 0.24
C ARG A 191 10.36 13.87 -0.25
N VAL A 192 9.92 15.08 -0.52
CA VAL A 192 8.57 15.35 -1.05
C VAL A 192 8.60 15.48 -2.57
N ILE A 193 7.77 14.72 -3.27
CA ILE A 193 7.53 14.81 -4.71
C ILE A 193 6.04 15.15 -4.88
N THR A 194 5.77 16.38 -5.30
CA THR A 194 4.38 16.84 -5.46
C THR A 194 3.69 16.14 -6.63
N LEU A 195 2.36 16.13 -6.62
CA LEU A 195 1.55 15.65 -7.76
C LEU A 195 1.99 16.29 -9.09
N ASP A 196 2.33 17.57 -9.01
CA ASP A 196 2.77 18.41 -10.12
C ASP A 196 4.15 17.98 -10.64
N ASP A 197 5.06 17.59 -9.74
CA ASP A 197 6.35 17.01 -10.10
C ASP A 197 6.19 15.64 -10.77
N VAL A 198 5.26 14.81 -10.29
CA VAL A 198 4.97 13.50 -10.92
C VAL A 198 4.62 13.66 -12.39
N ARG A 199 3.71 14.59 -12.70
CA ARG A 199 3.27 14.84 -14.08
C ARG A 199 4.35 15.47 -14.95
N ARG A 200 5.16 16.38 -14.40
CA ARG A 200 6.23 17.06 -15.15
C ARG A 200 7.42 16.17 -15.45
N ARG A 201 7.82 15.34 -14.49
CA ARG A 201 9.01 14.49 -14.57
C ARG A 201 8.73 13.14 -15.21
N GLY A 202 7.50 12.65 -15.05
CA GLY A 202 7.11 11.31 -15.47
C GLY A 202 7.44 10.25 -14.42
N ILE A 203 6.75 9.11 -14.53
CA ILE A 203 6.78 8.03 -13.54
C ILE A 203 8.18 7.42 -13.39
N ASP A 204 8.88 7.17 -14.49
CA ASP A 204 10.19 6.50 -14.45
C ASP A 204 11.24 7.29 -13.65
N ASP A 205 11.32 8.61 -13.84
CA ASP A 205 12.25 9.49 -13.12
C ASP A 205 11.89 9.61 -11.63
N VAL A 206 10.59 9.74 -11.32
CA VAL A 206 10.09 9.78 -9.94
C VAL A 206 10.40 8.48 -9.20
N VAL A 207 10.13 7.34 -9.83
CA VAL A 207 10.36 6.02 -9.23
C VAL A 207 11.84 5.79 -8.99
N ALA A 208 12.70 6.12 -9.96
CA ALA A 208 14.15 5.99 -9.82
C ALA A 208 14.68 6.77 -8.60
N GLU A 209 14.29 8.04 -8.45
CA GLU A 209 14.65 8.81 -7.26
C GLU A 209 14.09 8.20 -5.97
N ALA A 210 12.82 7.78 -5.99
CA ALA A 210 12.15 7.29 -4.80
C ALA A 210 12.79 6.02 -4.24
N VAL A 211 13.09 5.05 -5.10
CA VAL A 211 13.73 3.79 -4.67
C VAL A 211 15.18 3.99 -4.25
N ASP A 212 15.89 4.96 -4.83
CA ASP A 212 17.27 5.28 -4.44
C ASP A 212 17.35 5.94 -3.07
N VAL A 213 16.45 6.90 -2.78
CA VAL A 213 16.39 7.58 -1.48
C VAL A 213 15.90 6.62 -0.39
N ALA A 214 14.76 5.97 -0.59
CA ALA A 214 14.19 5.06 0.42
C ALA A 214 15.06 3.81 0.62
N GLY A 215 15.62 3.30 -0.48
CA GLY A 215 16.45 2.09 -0.53
C GLY A 215 17.93 2.31 -0.23
N ALA A 216 18.35 3.48 0.24
CA ALA A 216 19.74 3.74 0.58
C ALA A 216 20.28 2.79 1.68
N GLY A 217 21.50 2.28 1.50
CA GLY A 217 22.11 1.29 2.42
C GLY A 217 21.55 -0.13 2.24
N PRO A 218 21.65 -1.02 3.25
CA PRO A 218 21.02 -2.35 3.22
C PRO A 218 19.51 -2.26 3.47
N GLY A 219 18.84 -1.41 2.69
CA GLY A 219 17.50 -0.93 2.97
C GLY A 219 16.38 -1.88 2.56
N ARG A 220 15.51 -2.23 3.51
CA ARG A 220 14.18 -2.76 3.23
C ARG A 220 13.19 -1.60 3.12
N VAL A 221 12.48 -1.50 2.02
CA VAL A 221 11.51 -0.44 1.73
C VAL A 221 10.10 -1.00 1.85
N HIS A 222 9.25 -0.23 2.52
CA HIS A 222 7.81 -0.44 2.51
C HIS A 222 7.14 0.59 1.60
N LEU A 223 6.15 0.14 0.83
CA LEU A 223 5.33 1.00 -0.02
C LEU A 223 3.94 1.15 0.59
N ASP A 224 3.62 2.36 1.03
CA ASP A 224 2.28 2.77 1.44
C ASP A 224 1.51 3.30 0.23
N ILE A 225 0.36 2.68 -0.07
CA ILE A 225 -0.53 3.11 -1.16
C ILE A 225 -1.81 3.66 -0.55
N ASP A 226 -1.78 4.93 -0.15
CA ASP A 226 -3.00 5.67 0.16
C ASP A 226 -3.74 5.99 -1.14
N VAL A 227 -4.92 5.39 -1.32
CA VAL A 227 -5.69 5.52 -2.56
C VAL A 227 -6.28 6.93 -2.70
N ASP A 228 -6.28 7.74 -1.64
CA ASP A 228 -6.78 9.13 -1.68
C ASP A 228 -5.91 10.09 -2.51
N VAL A 229 -4.68 9.67 -2.87
CA VAL A 229 -3.81 10.35 -3.83
C VAL A 229 -4.46 10.48 -5.21
N CYS A 230 -5.41 9.60 -5.51
CA CYS A 230 -6.15 9.61 -6.77
C CYS A 230 -7.17 10.75 -6.81
N ASP A 231 -7.45 11.20 -8.04
CA ASP A 231 -8.53 12.15 -8.29
C ASP A 231 -9.85 11.61 -7.73
N ARG A 232 -10.67 12.47 -7.12
CA ARG A 232 -11.97 12.05 -6.55
C ARG A 232 -12.91 11.36 -7.55
N SER A 233 -12.82 11.67 -8.85
CA SER A 233 -13.58 10.97 -9.89
C SER A 233 -13.11 9.53 -10.10
N VAL A 234 -11.84 9.24 -9.80
CA VAL A 234 -11.20 7.93 -9.85
C VAL A 234 -11.44 7.15 -8.56
N ALA A 235 -11.26 7.79 -7.40
CA ALA A 235 -11.35 7.18 -6.08
C ALA A 235 -12.43 7.82 -5.18
N PRO A 236 -13.73 7.75 -5.55
CA PRO A 236 -14.83 8.34 -4.77
C PRO A 236 -15.07 7.63 -3.44
N GLY A 237 -14.70 6.34 -3.33
CA GLY A 237 -14.72 5.57 -2.08
C GLY A 237 -13.63 5.94 -1.07
N CYS A 238 -12.81 6.96 -1.35
CA CYS A 238 -11.84 7.51 -0.40
C CYS A 238 -12.33 8.91 0.03
N PRO A 239 -12.72 9.11 1.30
CA PRO A 239 -13.33 10.37 1.74
C PRO A 239 -12.47 11.61 1.47
N ALA A 240 -11.15 11.47 1.63
CA ALA A 240 -10.17 12.53 1.53
C ALA A 240 -9.66 12.79 0.10
N SER A 241 -10.04 11.97 -0.89
CA SER A 241 -9.74 12.25 -2.31
C SER A 241 -10.28 13.61 -2.74
N ILE A 242 -9.44 14.39 -3.41
CA ILE A 242 -9.78 15.71 -3.93
C ILE A 242 -9.81 15.74 -5.48
N PRO A 243 -10.54 16.68 -6.09
CA PRO A 243 -10.42 16.91 -7.53
C PRO A 243 -9.00 17.37 -7.90
N GLY A 244 -8.42 16.77 -8.95
CA GLY A 244 -7.11 17.08 -9.50
C GLY A 244 -6.04 16.00 -9.31
N GLY A 245 -6.29 14.98 -8.48
CA GLY A 245 -5.34 13.91 -8.11
C GLY A 245 -4.90 12.96 -9.24
N LEU A 246 -4.21 11.87 -8.89
CA LEU A 246 -3.73 10.89 -9.88
C LEU A 246 -4.87 10.21 -10.65
N ALA A 247 -4.66 10.00 -11.94
CA ALA A 247 -5.49 9.12 -12.74
C ALA A 247 -5.25 7.65 -12.36
N ALA A 248 -6.25 6.80 -12.58
CA ALA A 248 -6.17 5.37 -12.26
C ALA A 248 -4.96 4.66 -12.89
N TRP A 249 -4.57 5.06 -14.11
CA TRP A 249 -3.43 4.47 -14.80
C TRP A 249 -2.09 4.94 -14.22
N GLU A 250 -2.02 6.16 -13.69
CA GLU A 250 -0.81 6.71 -13.05
C GLU A 250 -0.52 5.94 -11.76
N LEU A 251 -1.54 5.76 -10.91
CA LEU A 251 -1.41 4.95 -9.69
C LEU A 251 -0.93 3.53 -10.02
N ARG A 252 -1.58 2.85 -10.96
CA ARG A 252 -1.20 1.50 -11.37
C ARG A 252 0.24 1.41 -11.89
N SER A 253 0.67 2.40 -12.67
CA SER A 253 2.01 2.43 -13.26
C SER A 253 3.07 2.70 -12.19
N LEU A 254 2.83 3.64 -11.27
CA LEU A 254 3.67 3.88 -10.10
C LEU A 254 3.81 2.63 -9.24
N THR A 255 2.69 1.99 -8.90
CA THR A 255 2.65 0.75 -8.10
C THR A 255 3.51 -0.35 -8.71
N ARG A 256 3.33 -0.64 -10.01
CA ARG A 256 4.14 -1.66 -10.70
C ARG A 256 5.63 -1.30 -10.68
N ALA A 257 5.96 -0.06 -11.05
CA ALA A 257 7.33 0.39 -11.22
C ALA A 257 8.10 0.38 -9.88
N VAL A 258 7.51 0.88 -8.79
CA VAL A 258 8.13 0.79 -7.46
C VAL A 258 8.27 -0.66 -7.01
N ALA A 259 7.25 -1.49 -7.22
CA ALA A 259 7.29 -2.90 -6.85
C ALA A 259 8.30 -3.72 -7.68
N SER A 260 8.84 -3.22 -8.79
CA SER A 260 9.91 -3.87 -9.53
C SER A 260 11.29 -3.74 -8.87
N ASP A 261 11.48 -2.89 -7.88
CA ASP A 261 12.73 -2.81 -7.12
C ASP A 261 12.75 -3.88 -6.01
N ALA A 262 13.81 -4.69 -5.96
CA ALA A 262 13.95 -5.78 -5.00
C ALA A 262 14.06 -5.33 -3.53
N ARG A 263 14.41 -4.06 -3.29
CA ARG A 263 14.46 -3.46 -1.95
C ARG A 263 13.07 -3.24 -1.37
N VAL A 264 12.03 -3.15 -2.20
CA VAL A 264 10.63 -3.05 -1.74
C VAL A 264 10.17 -4.44 -1.29
N VAL A 265 9.93 -4.63 0.00
CA VAL A 265 9.66 -5.95 0.59
C VAL A 265 8.22 -6.16 1.05
N SER A 266 7.45 -5.08 1.14
CA SER A 266 6.04 -5.11 1.47
C SER A 266 5.36 -3.87 0.93
N ALA A 267 4.05 -3.96 0.75
CA ALA A 267 3.19 -2.83 0.48
C ALA A 267 1.87 -2.95 1.23
N ASP A 268 1.21 -1.83 1.48
CA ASP A 268 -0.19 -1.80 1.88
C ASP A 268 -1.03 -0.94 0.93
N ILE A 269 -2.36 -1.07 1.06
CA ILE A 269 -3.34 -0.28 0.31
C ILE A 269 -4.36 0.24 1.32
N ALA A 270 -4.45 1.56 1.44
CA ALA A 270 -5.16 2.24 2.52
C ALA A 270 -6.31 3.16 2.02
N GLU A 271 -7.09 3.67 2.99
CA GLU A 271 -8.14 4.70 2.87
C GLU A 271 -9.30 4.41 1.92
N VAL A 272 -9.41 3.17 1.43
CA VAL A 272 -10.61 2.74 0.71
C VAL A 272 -11.71 2.46 1.72
N ASP A 273 -12.83 3.17 1.60
CA ASP A 273 -14.09 2.84 2.25
C ASP A 273 -15.00 2.11 1.24
N ALA A 274 -14.96 0.78 1.29
CA ALA A 274 -15.78 -0.06 0.43
C ALA A 274 -17.31 0.15 0.63
N THR A 275 -17.74 0.74 1.75
CA THR A 275 -19.16 1.01 2.04
C THR A 275 -19.64 2.33 1.46
N ALA A 276 -18.72 3.23 1.11
CA ALA A 276 -18.99 4.54 0.54
C ALA A 276 -18.56 4.67 -0.94
N ASP A 277 -18.04 3.59 -1.54
CA ASP A 277 -17.66 3.55 -2.95
C ASP A 277 -18.86 3.74 -3.90
N ALA A 278 -18.58 4.09 -5.14
CA ALA A 278 -19.59 4.19 -6.18
C ALA A 278 -20.25 2.84 -6.48
N GLU A 279 -21.45 2.85 -7.08
CA GLU A 279 -22.22 1.63 -7.40
C GLU A 279 -21.44 0.63 -8.29
N ASP A 280 -20.52 1.13 -9.11
CA ASP A 280 -19.64 0.34 -9.97
C ASP A 280 -18.42 -0.27 -9.23
N GLY A 281 -18.24 0.07 -7.95
CA GLY A 281 -17.14 -0.35 -7.08
C GLY A 281 -15.78 0.13 -7.56
N ARG A 282 -15.70 1.32 -8.16
CA ARG A 282 -14.49 1.77 -8.87
C ARG A 282 -13.24 1.86 -7.99
N THR A 283 -13.34 2.35 -6.75
CA THR A 283 -12.19 2.47 -5.85
C THR A 283 -11.70 1.10 -5.43
N VAL A 284 -12.61 0.22 -4.98
CA VAL A 284 -12.28 -1.16 -4.58
C VAL A 284 -11.65 -1.93 -5.75
N ARG A 285 -12.15 -1.72 -6.97
CA ARG A 285 -11.61 -2.33 -8.18
C ARG A 285 -10.23 -1.79 -8.56
N LEU A 286 -9.94 -0.53 -8.27
CA LEU A 286 -8.62 0.06 -8.43
C LEU A 286 -7.63 -0.51 -7.42
N ALA A 287 -8.03 -0.66 -6.15
CA ALA A 287 -7.23 -1.34 -5.14
C ALA A 287 -6.91 -2.80 -5.53
N ALA A 288 -7.90 -3.55 -6.04
CA ALA A 288 -7.68 -4.89 -6.57
C ALA A 288 -6.69 -4.90 -7.75
N LEU A 289 -6.71 -3.89 -8.63
CA LEU A 289 -5.71 -3.75 -9.68
C LEU A 289 -4.33 -3.44 -9.10
N CYS A 290 -4.22 -2.60 -8.07
CA CYS A 290 -2.94 -2.34 -7.41
C CYS A 290 -2.30 -3.60 -6.84
N VAL A 291 -3.09 -4.54 -6.27
CA VAL A 291 -2.58 -5.87 -5.89
C VAL A 291 -1.95 -6.59 -7.09
N LEU A 292 -2.63 -6.60 -8.24
CA LEU A 292 -2.07 -7.22 -9.46
C LEU A 292 -0.85 -6.48 -9.99
N GLU A 293 -0.78 -5.15 -9.85
CA GLU A 293 0.39 -4.36 -10.23
C GLU A 293 1.61 -4.63 -9.34
N LEU A 294 1.40 -4.80 -8.03
CA LEU A 294 2.44 -5.23 -7.09
C LEU A 294 3.01 -6.59 -7.51
N LEU A 295 2.12 -7.57 -7.76
CA LEU A 295 2.49 -8.91 -8.23
C LEU A 295 3.20 -8.88 -9.60
N ALA A 296 2.77 -8.01 -10.51
CA ALA A 296 3.45 -7.80 -11.78
C ALA A 296 4.86 -7.25 -11.59
N GLY A 297 5.04 -6.30 -10.67
CA GLY A 297 6.35 -5.75 -10.33
C GLY A 297 7.32 -6.83 -9.85
N LEU A 298 6.84 -7.76 -9.01
CA LEU A 298 7.61 -8.91 -8.51
C LEU A 298 8.15 -9.80 -9.63
N VAL A 299 7.38 -10.07 -10.69
CA VAL A 299 7.85 -10.84 -11.86
C VAL A 299 9.01 -10.13 -12.57
N GLY A 300 8.98 -8.80 -12.61
CA GLY A 300 10.06 -7.99 -13.19
C GLY A 300 11.40 -8.14 -12.47
N ARG A 301 11.40 -8.46 -11.16
CA ARG A 301 12.61 -8.62 -10.35
C ARG A 301 13.46 -9.82 -10.76
N SER A 302 12.83 -10.87 -11.29
CA SER A 302 13.51 -12.10 -11.71
C SER A 302 14.31 -11.94 -13.01
N SER A 303 14.27 -10.76 -13.64
CA SER A 303 14.92 -10.46 -14.91
C SER A 303 16.14 -9.53 -14.80
N ALA A 304 16.52 -9.12 -13.57
CA ALA A 304 17.61 -8.18 -13.29
C ALA A 304 18.79 -8.84 -12.57
#